data_AF-A0A4D7DSW3-F1
#
_entry.id   AF-A0A4D7DSW3-F1
#
_cell.length_a   1.000
_cell.length_b   1.000
_cell.length_c   1.000
_cell.angle_alpha   90.00
_cell.angle_beta   90.00
_cell.angle_gamma   90.00
#
_symmetry.space_group_name_H-M   'P 1'
#
loop_
_entity.id
_entity.type
_entity.pdbx_description
1 polymer ?
#
loop_
_entity_poly.entity_id
_entity_poly.type
_entity_poly.pdbx_seq_one_letter_code
_entity_poly.pdbx_strand_id
1 'polypeptide(L)'
;MDKYTIETNTKGSRGKAIAVVEWRNNRDLFLEISLNDVTHSTLDLDCFSAFQLLRQKFFHEVIFCCNGARRNFVQSGMMQQSGGFYGYLVKRGERSNPDETAFIFDYCSPEFVVSVEDQNIFKDEWFRSLS
;
A
#
# COMPACT_ATOMS: atom_id res chain seq x y z
N MET A 1 -5.64 -10.50 14.94
CA MET A 1 -5.44 -9.06 14.78
C MET A 1 -3.95 -8.84 14.71
N ASP A 2 -3.49 -8.35 13.57
CA ASP A 2 -2.07 -8.12 13.31
C ASP A 2 -1.77 -6.63 13.39
N LYS A 3 -0.56 -6.30 13.85
CA LYS A 3 -0.13 -4.91 14.06
C LYS A 3 1.21 -4.67 13.39
N TYR A 4 1.27 -3.62 12.58
CA TYR A 4 2.44 -3.23 11.82
C TYR A 4 2.83 -1.79 12.15
N THR A 5 4.14 -1.52 12.19
CA THR A 5 4.66 -0.16 12.34
C THR A 5 5.19 0.30 11.00
N ILE A 6 4.73 1.46 10.54
CA ILE A 6 5.11 2.03 9.25
C ILE A 6 5.85 3.34 9.53
N GLU A 7 7.05 3.50 8.98
CA GLU A 7 7.73 4.80 9.03
C GLU A 7 6.97 5.82 8.18
N THR A 8 6.89 7.05 8.67
CA THR A 8 6.23 8.13 7.94
C THR A 8 7.11 9.36 7.83
N ASN A 9 6.84 10.17 6.79
CA ASN A 9 7.38 11.51 6.66
C ASN A 9 6.24 12.49 6.35
N THR A 10 6.08 13.50 7.18
CA THR A 10 5.10 14.57 6.99
C THR A 10 5.85 15.89 7.00
N LYS A 11 5.91 16.57 5.85
CA LYS A 11 6.58 17.88 5.69
C LYS A 11 8.04 17.90 6.19
N GLY A 12 8.77 16.80 6.01
CA GLY A 12 10.18 16.65 6.42
C GLY A 12 10.37 16.05 7.81
N SER A 13 9.30 15.95 8.61
CA SER A 13 9.34 15.36 9.94
C SER A 13 9.10 13.86 9.87
N ARG A 14 10.07 13.08 10.38
CA ARG A 14 9.94 11.62 10.49
C ARG A 14 9.00 11.25 11.64
N GLY A 15 8.17 10.25 11.42
CA GLY A 15 7.22 9.71 12.39
C GLY A 15 7.01 8.22 12.21
N LYS A 16 6.04 7.68 12.96
CA LYS A 16 5.59 6.30 12.83
C LYS A 16 4.07 6.27 12.85
N ALA A 17 3.49 5.55 11.89
CA ALA A 17 2.10 5.15 11.92
C ALA A 17 1.99 3.71 12.41
N ILE A 18 0.87 3.40 13.05
CA ILE A 18 0.50 2.03 13.43
C ILE A 18 -0.63 1.59 12.52
N ALA A 19 -0.45 0.48 11.81
CA ALA A 19 -1.51 -0.18 11.08
C ALA A 19 -2.00 -1.41 11.86
N VAL A 20 -3.30 -1.50 12.07
CA VAL A 20 -3.96 -2.66 12.69
C VAL A 20 -4.85 -3.33 11.66
N VAL A 21 -4.65 -4.63 11.45
CA VAL A 21 -5.38 -5.41 10.44
C VAL A 21 -6.15 -6.55 11.10
N GLU A 22 -7.41 -6.69 10.72
CA GLU A 22 -8.32 -7.70 11.25
C GLU A 22 -9.29 -8.19 10.17
N TRP A 23 -9.42 -9.50 10.00
CA TRP A 23 -10.51 -10.06 9.20
C TRP A 23 -11.81 -10.06 10.01
N ARG A 24 -12.84 -9.38 9.48
CA ARG A 24 -14.17 -9.30 10.08
C ARG A 24 -15.18 -10.08 9.25
N ASN A 25 -16.10 -10.74 9.96
CA ASN A 25 -17.20 -11.50 9.36
C ASN A 25 -16.76 -12.53 8.30
N ASN A 26 -15.53 -13.06 8.39
CA ASN A 26 -14.91 -13.98 7.42
C ASN A 26 -14.89 -13.49 5.97
N ARG A 27 -15.00 -12.18 5.72
CA ARG A 27 -15.04 -11.64 4.36
C ARG A 27 -14.32 -10.32 4.19
N ASP A 28 -14.51 -9.39 5.13
CA ASP A 28 -14.02 -8.03 4.98
C ASP A 28 -12.73 -7.85 5.77
N LEU A 29 -11.75 -7.20 5.16
CA LEU A 29 -10.53 -6.79 5.81
C LEU A 29 -10.74 -5.40 6.42
N PHE A 30 -10.66 -5.34 7.74
CA PHE A 30 -10.59 -4.10 8.50
C PHE A 30 -9.14 -3.64 8.58
N LEU A 31 -8.90 -2.39 8.17
CA LEU A 31 -7.62 -1.70 8.33
C LEU A 31 -7.86 -0.41 9.10
N GLU A 32 -7.10 -0.23 10.18
CA GLU A 32 -7.02 1.01 10.95
C GLU A 32 -5.59 1.55 10.92
N ILE A 33 -5.44 2.85 10.72
CA ILE A 33 -4.16 3.55 10.76
C ILE A 33 -4.22 4.67 11.79
N SER A 34 -3.29 4.63 12.75
CA SER A 34 -3.06 5.67 13.74
C SER A 34 -1.76 6.41 13.47
N LEU A 35 -1.81 7.75 13.42
CA LEU A 35 -0.67 8.64 13.25
C LEU A 35 -0.92 9.96 14.00
N ASN A 36 -0.01 10.37 14.89
CA ASN A 36 -0.05 11.65 15.61
C ASN A 36 -1.43 11.96 16.22
N ASP A 37 -1.94 11.05 17.06
CA ASP A 37 -3.25 11.09 17.73
C ASP A 37 -4.49 11.02 16.83
N VAL A 38 -4.31 10.97 15.51
CA VAL A 38 -5.39 10.78 14.54
C VAL A 38 -5.46 9.31 14.15
N THR A 39 -6.66 8.75 14.21
CA THR A 39 -6.94 7.37 13.80
C THR A 39 -8.07 7.34 12.78
N HIS A 40 -7.84 6.64 11.67
CA HIS A 40 -8.85 6.40 10.64
C HIS A 40 -8.88 4.92 10.28
N SER A 41 -10.07 4.40 9.97
CA SER A 41 -10.26 3.00 9.62
C SER A 41 -11.17 2.81 8.42
N THR A 42 -11.04 1.66 7.76
CA THR A 42 -11.93 1.26 6.67
C THR A 42 -12.12 -0.25 6.62
N LEU A 43 -13.11 -0.67 5.83
CA LEU A 43 -13.37 -2.05 5.45
C LEU A 43 -13.22 -2.16 3.93
N ASP A 44 -12.48 -3.15 3.46
CA ASP A 44 -12.33 -3.48 2.05
C ASP A 44 -12.17 -4.99 1.87
N LEU A 45 -12.09 -5.47 0.63
CA LEU A 45 -11.88 -6.89 0.31
C LEU A 45 -10.44 -7.36 0.57
N ASP A 46 -9.49 -6.43 0.54
CA ASP A 46 -8.06 -6.73 0.68
C ASP A 46 -7.27 -5.57 1.31
N CYS A 47 -6.09 -5.86 1.84
CA CYS A 47 -5.26 -4.92 2.60
C CYS A 47 -4.76 -3.75 1.76
N PHE A 48 -4.46 -3.97 0.48
CA PHE A 48 -3.90 -2.95 -0.38
C PHE A 48 -4.98 -1.94 -0.81
N SER A 49 -6.15 -2.43 -1.20
CA SER A 49 -7.31 -1.58 -1.51
C SER A 49 -7.71 -0.73 -0.30
N ALA A 50 -7.81 -1.34 0.89
CA ALA A 50 -8.07 -0.62 2.14
C ALA A 50 -7.01 0.47 2.42
N PHE A 51 -5.73 0.16 2.19
CA PHE A 51 -4.63 1.09 2.41
C PHE A 51 -4.67 2.26 1.43
N GLN A 52 -4.91 2.01 0.15
CA GLN A 52 -5.09 3.07 -0.86
C GLN A 52 -6.25 3.99 -0.49
N LEU A 53 -7.39 3.44 -0.06
CA LEU A 53 -8.55 4.22 0.35
C LEU A 53 -8.24 5.14 1.53
N LEU A 54 -7.57 4.65 2.57
CA LEU A 54 -7.19 5.48 3.73
C LEU A 54 -6.22 6.60 3.33
N ARG A 55 -5.20 6.28 2.52
CA ARG A 55 -4.25 7.27 2.02
C ARG A 55 -4.93 8.37 1.22
N GLN A 56 -5.84 7.99 0.33
CA GLN A 56 -6.58 8.91 -0.53
C GLN A 56 -7.65 9.71 0.22
N LYS A 57 -8.17 9.25 1.37
CA LYS A 57 -9.20 10.01 2.10
C LYS A 57 -8.63 10.91 3.18
N PHE A 58 -7.63 10.44 3.91
CA PHE A 58 -7.25 11.04 5.19
C PHE A 58 -5.79 11.47 5.29
N PHE A 59 -4.90 10.90 4.47
CA PHE A 59 -3.45 11.05 4.66
C PHE A 59 -2.71 11.61 3.43
N HIS A 60 -3.32 12.57 2.73
CA HIS A 60 -2.77 13.18 1.51
C HIS A 60 -1.39 13.82 1.69
N GLU A 61 -1.10 14.39 2.87
CA GLU A 61 0.18 15.05 3.16
C GLU A 61 1.22 14.11 3.80
N VAL A 62 0.90 12.82 3.96
CA VAL A 62 1.75 11.84 4.65
C VAL A 62 2.39 10.91 3.63
N ILE A 63 3.72 10.81 3.70
CA ILE A 63 4.49 9.79 3.01
C ILE A 63 4.58 8.58 3.94
N PHE A 64 3.91 7.48 3.61
CA PHE A 64 4.11 6.20 4.26
C PHE A 64 5.30 5.50 3.59
N CYS A 65 6.41 5.35 4.30
CA CYS A 65 7.65 4.77 3.80
C CYS A 65 7.56 3.23 3.75
N CYS A 66 6.62 2.70 2.98
CA CYS A 66 6.40 1.26 2.83
C CYS A 66 6.15 0.83 1.37
N ASN A 67 6.37 -0.45 1.07
CA ASN A 67 6.26 -0.95 -0.29
C ASN A 67 4.88 -0.72 -0.92
N GLY A 68 3.80 -0.84 -0.14
CA GLY A 68 2.43 -0.53 -0.59
C GLY A 68 2.23 0.91 -1.04
N ALA A 69 3.14 1.82 -0.70
CA ALA A 69 3.06 3.21 -1.15
C ALA A 69 3.98 3.51 -2.36
N ARG A 70 4.78 2.54 -2.81
CA ARG A 70 5.71 2.71 -3.94
C ARG A 70 4.98 2.87 -5.26
N ARG A 71 5.53 3.70 -6.14
CA ARG A 71 5.06 3.88 -7.53
C ARG A 71 4.86 2.57 -8.26
N ASN A 72 5.79 1.63 -8.09
CA ASN A 72 5.86 0.41 -8.87
C ASN A 72 5.34 -0.84 -8.15
N PHE A 73 4.62 -0.68 -7.04
CA PHE A 73 3.96 -1.78 -6.37
C PHE A 73 2.63 -2.10 -7.04
N VAL A 74 2.51 -3.29 -7.63
CA VAL A 74 1.32 -3.73 -8.37
C VAL A 74 0.92 -5.13 -7.92
N GLN A 75 -0.38 -5.36 -7.74
CA GLN A 75 -0.93 -6.67 -7.42
C GLN A 75 -1.58 -7.35 -8.62
N SER A 76 -1.47 -8.68 -8.66
CA SER A 76 -2.35 -9.50 -9.48
C SER A 76 -3.69 -9.74 -8.77
N GLY A 77 -4.72 -10.15 -9.52
CA GLY A 77 -6.00 -10.54 -8.92
C GLY A 77 -5.87 -11.68 -7.89
N MET A 78 -4.91 -12.59 -8.06
CA MET A 78 -4.64 -13.65 -7.09
C MET A 78 -4.08 -13.10 -5.77
N MET A 79 -3.19 -12.10 -5.81
CA MET A 79 -2.65 -11.46 -4.61
C MET A 79 -3.72 -10.67 -3.86
N GLN A 80 -4.62 -10.00 -4.58
CA GLN A 80 -5.78 -9.32 -3.98
C GLN A 80 -6.71 -10.33 -3.28
N GLN A 81 -7.07 -11.42 -3.99
CA GLN A 81 -7.89 -12.50 -3.42
C GLN A 81 -7.22 -13.22 -2.24
N SER A 82 -5.88 -13.17 -2.14
CA SER A 82 -5.10 -13.72 -1.02
C SER A 82 -4.90 -12.71 0.12
N GLY A 83 -5.77 -11.70 0.24
CA GLY A 83 -5.77 -10.71 1.32
C GLY A 83 -4.99 -9.44 1.03
N GLY A 84 -4.35 -9.31 -0.13
CA GLY A 84 -3.74 -8.06 -0.57
C GLY A 84 -2.49 -7.63 0.21
N PHE A 85 -1.81 -8.54 0.88
CA PHE A 85 -0.62 -8.23 1.67
C PHE A 85 0.69 -8.19 0.88
N TYR A 86 0.72 -8.82 -0.30
CA TYR A 86 1.90 -8.91 -1.15
C TYR A 86 1.62 -8.31 -2.52
N GLY A 87 2.65 -7.78 -3.17
CA GLY A 87 2.59 -7.25 -4.52
C GLY A 87 3.94 -7.38 -5.22
N TYR A 88 3.93 -7.23 -6.53
CA TYR A 88 5.14 -7.19 -7.35
C TYR A 88 5.74 -5.80 -7.36
N LEU A 89 7.07 -5.73 -7.38
CA LEU A 89 7.83 -4.52 -7.70
C LEU A 89 8.19 -4.53 -9.18
N VAL A 90 7.33 -3.95 -10.01
CA VAL A 90 7.46 -4.08 -11.46
C VAL A 90 8.35 -2.99 -12.07
N LYS A 91 8.80 -3.21 -13.30
CA LYS A 91 9.51 -2.22 -14.13
C LYS A 91 8.81 -2.10 -15.47
N ARG A 92 8.77 -0.89 -16.05
CA ARG A 92 8.16 -0.67 -17.37
C ARG A 92 8.91 -1.49 -18.43
N GLY A 93 8.15 -2.13 -19.32
CA GLY A 93 8.68 -3.03 -20.36
C GLY A 93 9.04 -4.43 -19.87
N GLU A 94 8.91 -4.72 -18.57
CA GLU A 94 9.26 -6.01 -17.98
C GLU A 94 8.03 -6.66 -17.31
N ARG A 95 7.80 -7.95 -17.60
CA ARG A 95 6.77 -8.73 -16.92
C ARG A 95 7.11 -8.86 -15.43
N SER A 96 6.09 -9.02 -14.60
CA SER A 96 6.27 -9.25 -13.16
C SER A 96 7.08 -10.52 -12.90
N ASN A 97 8.01 -10.47 -11.95
CA ASN A 97 8.80 -11.61 -11.50
C ASN A 97 8.34 -12.07 -10.11
N PRO A 98 7.99 -13.36 -9.89
CA PRO A 98 7.68 -13.92 -8.56
C PRO A 98 8.75 -13.66 -7.50
N ASP A 99 10.02 -13.58 -7.89
CA ASP A 99 11.12 -13.31 -6.96
C ASP A 99 11.18 -11.81 -6.54
N GLU A 100 10.50 -10.93 -7.27
CA GLU A 100 10.41 -9.48 -7.02
C GLU A 100 9.07 -9.13 -6.35
N THR A 101 8.74 -9.87 -5.29
CA THR A 101 7.55 -9.63 -4.46
C THR A 101 7.92 -8.93 -3.15
N ALA A 102 7.02 -8.10 -2.66
CA ALA A 102 7.23 -7.33 -1.44
C ALA A 102 5.97 -7.35 -0.57
N PHE A 103 6.18 -7.41 0.75
CA PHE A 103 5.11 -7.22 1.72
C PHE A 103 4.73 -5.73 1.82
N ILE A 104 3.44 -5.44 1.90
CA ILE A 104 2.86 -4.10 1.79
C ILE A 104 3.44 -3.09 2.81
N PHE A 105 3.70 -3.53 4.05
CA PHE A 105 4.18 -2.65 5.12
C PHE A 105 5.69 -2.71 5.36
N ASP A 106 6.43 -3.53 4.60
CA ASP A 106 7.89 -3.49 4.65
C ASP A 106 8.41 -2.14 4.18
N TYR A 107 9.49 -1.68 4.82
CA TYR A 107 10.07 -0.37 4.58
C TYR A 107 10.45 -0.17 3.11
N CYS A 108 10.21 1.04 2.61
CA CYS A 108 10.85 1.54 1.41
C CYS A 108 11.30 2.98 1.58
N SER A 109 12.28 3.40 0.80
CA SER A 109 12.78 4.77 0.83
C SER A 109 11.73 5.76 0.32
N PRO A 110 11.56 6.94 0.94
CA PRO A 110 10.47 7.88 0.63
C PRO A 110 10.46 8.39 -0.81
N GLU A 111 11.59 8.40 -1.52
CA GLU A 111 11.68 8.80 -2.93
C GLU A 111 10.94 7.85 -3.89
N PHE A 112 10.63 6.62 -3.45
CA PHE A 112 9.86 5.68 -4.25
C PHE A 112 8.34 5.83 -4.04
N VAL A 113 7.93 6.54 -2.98
CA VAL A 113 6.54 6.69 -2.59
C VAL A 113 5.87 7.77 -3.43
N VAL A 114 4.66 7.50 -3.91
CA VAL A 114 3.88 8.44 -4.72
C VAL A 114 2.42 8.43 -4.32
N SER A 115 1.62 9.38 -4.82
CA SER A 115 0.19 9.42 -4.54
C SER A 115 -0.53 8.16 -5.05
N VAL A 116 -1.72 7.87 -4.52
CA VAL A 116 -2.55 6.74 -5.02
C VAL A 116 -2.88 6.92 -6.50
N GLU A 117 -3.12 8.16 -6.93
CA GLU A 117 -3.36 8.49 -8.34
C GLU A 117 -2.13 8.16 -9.20
N ASP A 118 -0.93 8.57 -8.78
CA ASP A 118 0.32 8.27 -9.51
C ASP A 118 0.63 6.76 -9.55
N GLN A 119 0.27 6.00 -8.50
CA GLN A 119 0.38 4.53 -8.51
C GLN A 119 -0.52 3.93 -9.59
N ASN A 120 -1.77 4.41 -9.71
CA ASN A 120 -2.71 3.94 -10.71
C ASN A 120 -2.25 4.29 -12.14
N ILE A 121 -1.79 5.52 -12.36
CA ILE A 121 -1.22 5.95 -13.64
C ILE A 121 -0.03 5.05 -14.02
N PHE A 122 0.90 4.82 -13.08
CA PHE A 122 2.05 3.95 -13.35
C PHE A 122 1.64 2.51 -13.67
N LYS A 123 0.66 1.96 -12.93
CA LYS A 123 0.13 0.62 -13.18
C LYS A 123 -0.41 0.50 -14.62
N ASP A 124 -1.19 1.48 -15.07
CA ASP A 124 -1.74 1.50 -16.43
C ASP A 124 -0.64 1.63 -17.50
N GLU A 125 0.36 2.49 -17.26
CA GLU A 125 1.53 2.61 -18.14
C GLU A 125 2.34 1.32 -18.22
N TRP A 126 2.52 0.64 -17.08
CA TRP A 126 3.19 -0.66 -17.03
C TRP A 126 2.42 -1.70 -17.83
N PHE A 127 1.10 -1.85 -17.62
CA PHE A 127 0.29 -2.78 -18.40
C PHE A 127 0.39 -2.52 -19.91
N ARG A 128 0.31 -1.26 -20.35
CA ARG A 128 0.47 -0.89 -21.76
C ARG A 128 1.87 -1.22 -22.30
N SER A 129 2.90 -1.16 -21.48
CA SER A 129 4.28 -1.46 -21.88
C SER A 129 4.57 -2.96 -22.06
N LEU A 130 3.65 -3.84 -21.67
CA LEU A 130 3.78 -5.30 -21.85
C LEU A 130 3.10 -5.82 -23.12
N SER A 131 2.40 -4.93 -23.84
CA SER A 131 1.65 -5.24 -25.05
C SER A 131 2.52 -5.13 -26.30
#